data_AF-A0A956C1J7-F1
#
_entry.id   AF-A0A956C1J7-F1
#
_cell.length_a   1.000
_cell.length_b   1.000
_cell.length_c   1.000
_cell.angle_alpha   90.00
_cell.angle_beta   90.00
_cell.angle_gamma   90.00
#
_symmetry.space_group_name_H-M   'P 1'
#
loop_
_entity.id
_entity.type
_entity.pdbx_description
1 polymer ?
#
loop_
_entity_poly.entity_id
_entity_poly.type
_entity_poly.pdbx_seq_one_letter_code
_entity_poly.pdbx_strand_id
1 'polypeptide(L)'
;MRKLRSLLVGAVVGGSGAIIALLSCSAPAETNFGNPNGLDRKNIPGEGGVEALVCGSGDGGLGDGGCPSWSATIYPYFVANGAWKCADPACHGGKSDPPIDPTSAASCYASLKAINVAKIPYLGADGGQASLECNLQGTCGSKMPKPPGKDPTTDELCLVQAWIACGAPNN
;
A
#
# COMPACT_ATOMS: atom_id res chain seq x y z
N MET A 1 -46.05 66.17 18.17
CA MET A 1 -47.15 65.24 17.82
C MET A 1 -46.66 63.81 18.03
N ARG A 2 -47.49 62.98 18.66
CA ARG A 2 -47.23 61.60 19.06
C ARG A 2 -47.00 60.69 17.85
N LYS A 3 -46.10 59.71 17.96
CA LYS A 3 -46.46 58.28 17.83
C LYS A 3 -45.34 57.36 18.35
N LEU A 4 -45.79 56.43 19.17
CA LEU A 4 -45.12 55.36 19.89
C LEU A 4 -45.25 54.06 19.08
N ARG A 5 -44.45 53.03 19.44
CA ARG A 5 -44.51 51.59 19.04
C ARG A 5 -43.61 51.25 17.83
N SER A 6 -42.83 50.17 17.80
CA SER A 6 -42.83 48.90 18.54
C SER A 6 -41.41 48.31 18.62
N LEU A 7 -41.17 47.48 19.65
CA LEU A 7 -40.08 46.51 19.73
C LEU A 7 -40.09 45.54 18.55
N LEU A 8 -38.91 45.12 18.12
CA LEU A 8 -38.62 43.72 17.78
C LEU A 8 -37.11 43.47 17.89
N VAL A 9 -36.76 42.68 18.90
CA VAL A 9 -35.47 42.03 19.07
C VAL A 9 -35.38 40.91 18.04
N GLY A 10 -34.30 40.87 17.27
CA GLY A 10 -34.04 39.81 16.30
C GLY A 10 -32.55 39.74 16.00
N ALA A 11 -31.81 39.03 16.85
CA ALA A 11 -30.45 38.63 16.57
C ALA A 11 -30.47 37.43 15.61
N VAL A 12 -29.87 37.56 14.44
CA VAL A 12 -29.44 36.42 13.61
C VAL A 12 -28.04 36.70 13.11
N VAL A 13 -27.06 36.10 13.78
CA VAL A 13 -25.68 35.96 13.30
C VAL A 13 -25.71 34.86 12.25
N GLY A 14 -25.84 35.24 10.98
CA GLY A 14 -25.74 34.34 9.85
C GLY A 14 -24.31 34.32 9.31
N GLY A 15 -23.42 33.58 9.97
CA GLY A 15 -22.11 33.26 9.42
C GLY A 15 -22.28 32.25 8.29
N SER A 16 -21.98 32.66 7.06
CA SER A 16 -21.83 31.76 5.92
C SER A 16 -20.58 30.90 6.12
N GLY A 17 -20.72 29.83 6.91
CA GLY A 17 -19.70 28.80 7.06
C GLY A 17 -19.54 28.06 5.73
N ALA A 18 -18.32 28.06 5.21
CA ALA A 18 -17.90 27.14 4.17
C ALA A 18 -18.17 25.70 4.67
N ILE A 19 -18.97 24.95 3.93
CA ILE A 19 -19.13 23.50 4.16
C ILE A 19 -17.82 22.86 3.72
N ILE A 20 -16.90 22.69 4.65
CA ILE A 20 -15.81 21.73 4.52
C ILE A 20 -16.47 20.36 4.58
N ALA A 21 -16.58 19.70 3.44
CA ALA A 21 -16.88 18.28 3.39
C ALA A 21 -15.70 17.52 4.02
N LEU A 22 -15.78 17.34 5.34
CA LEU A 22 -15.04 16.30 6.05
C LEU A 22 -15.56 14.97 5.51
N LEU A 23 -14.85 14.39 4.55
CA LEU A 23 -14.87 12.96 4.30
C LEU A 23 -14.29 12.28 5.55
N SER A 24 -15.11 12.23 6.59
CA SER A 24 -14.92 11.36 7.74
C SER A 24 -14.81 9.94 7.19
N CYS A 25 -13.69 9.27 7.47
CA CYS A 25 -13.61 7.81 7.39
C CYS A 25 -14.69 7.25 8.33
N SER A 26 -15.91 7.04 7.83
CA SER A 26 -16.88 6.19 8.49
C SER A 26 -16.26 4.80 8.54
N ALA A 27 -15.74 4.46 9.72
CA ALA A 27 -15.26 3.12 10.02
C ALA A 27 -16.40 2.14 9.73
N PRO A 28 -16.20 1.12 8.89
CA PRO A 28 -17.17 0.03 8.80
C PRO A 28 -17.24 -0.69 10.15
N ALA A 29 -18.41 -1.28 10.43
CA ALA A 29 -18.76 -1.96 11.66
C ALA A 29 -17.64 -2.85 12.21
N GLU A 30 -17.46 -2.82 13.54
CA GLU A 30 -16.51 -3.68 14.27
C GLU A 30 -16.69 -5.13 13.83
N THR A 31 -15.79 -5.57 12.97
CA THR A 31 -15.70 -6.96 12.58
C THR A 31 -14.99 -7.65 13.73
N ASN A 32 -15.62 -8.63 14.35
CA ASN A 32 -15.01 -9.39 15.44
C ASN A 32 -13.90 -10.26 14.81
N PHE A 33 -12.70 -9.69 14.71
CA PHE A 33 -11.54 -10.40 14.18
C PHE A 33 -11.14 -11.43 15.24
N GLY A 34 -11.24 -12.71 14.88
CA GLY A 34 -10.89 -13.81 15.76
C GLY A 34 -9.48 -13.66 16.36
N ASN A 35 -9.23 -14.41 17.43
CA ASN A 35 -8.01 -14.37 18.23
C ASN A 35 -6.74 -14.06 17.39
N PRO A 36 -6.01 -12.96 17.66
CA PRO A 36 -4.83 -12.57 16.90
C PRO A 36 -3.68 -13.60 16.96
N ASN A 37 -3.80 -14.63 17.81
CA ASN A 37 -2.86 -15.75 17.91
C ASN A 37 -3.29 -17.01 17.14
N GLY A 38 -4.40 -16.97 16.38
CA GLY A 38 -4.86 -18.07 15.55
C GLY A 38 -4.38 -17.95 14.11
N LEU A 39 -3.31 -18.66 13.75
CA LEU A 39 -2.78 -18.80 12.38
C LEU A 39 -3.68 -19.63 11.45
N ASP A 40 -5.01 -19.47 11.53
CA ASP A 40 -5.94 -20.23 10.70
C ASP A 40 -6.41 -19.38 9.51
N ARG A 41 -5.83 -19.65 8.33
CA ARG A 41 -6.07 -19.01 7.01
C ARG A 41 -7.54 -18.82 6.62
N LYS A 42 -8.46 -19.51 7.28
CA LYS A 42 -9.91 -19.52 7.01
C LYS A 42 -10.70 -18.38 7.66
N ASN A 43 -10.06 -17.56 8.51
CA ASN A 43 -10.75 -16.55 9.32
C ASN A 43 -10.47 -15.08 8.91
N ILE A 44 -9.90 -14.82 7.74
CA ILE A 44 -9.74 -13.43 7.26
C ILE A 44 -10.86 -13.11 6.25
N PRO A 45 -11.88 -12.30 6.62
CA PRO A 45 -12.95 -11.94 5.68
C PRO A 45 -12.39 -11.08 4.55
N GLY A 46 -12.57 -11.53 3.30
CA GLY A 46 -12.08 -10.85 2.09
C GLY A 46 -10.73 -11.35 1.56
N GLU A 47 -10.00 -12.17 2.33
CA GLU A 47 -8.73 -12.80 1.92
C GLU A 47 -8.92 -14.32 1.76
N GLY A 48 -10.00 -14.71 1.07
CA GLY A 48 -10.27 -16.10 0.74
C GLY A 48 -9.29 -16.58 -0.32
N GLY A 49 -8.33 -17.42 0.10
CA GLY A 49 -7.55 -18.32 -0.75
C GLY A 49 -7.02 -17.68 -2.03
N VAL A 50 -5.91 -16.95 -1.95
CA VAL A 50 -5.19 -16.61 -3.18
C VAL A 50 -4.78 -17.90 -3.88
N GLU A 51 -5.15 -18.00 -5.15
CA GLU A 51 -4.61 -19.04 -6.02
C GLU A 51 -3.07 -18.92 -5.99
N ALA A 52 -2.37 -20.07 -6.00
CA ALA A 52 -0.92 -20.04 -6.05
C ALA A 52 -0.48 -19.25 -7.29
N LEU A 53 0.42 -18.28 -7.12
CA LEU A 53 0.98 -17.53 -8.24
C LEU A 53 1.67 -18.52 -9.18
N VAL A 54 1.12 -18.72 -10.38
CA VAL A 54 1.72 -19.52 -11.44
C VAL A 54 2.39 -18.58 -12.43
N CYS A 55 3.69 -18.38 -12.24
CA CYS A 55 4.52 -17.75 -13.25
C CYS A 55 4.88 -18.82 -14.27
N GLY A 56 4.19 -18.80 -15.42
CA GLY A 56 4.55 -19.67 -16.53
C GLY A 56 6.03 -19.47 -16.87
N SER A 57 6.76 -20.54 -17.20
CA SER A 57 8.17 -20.50 -17.62
C SER A 57 8.42 -19.73 -18.93
N GLY A 58 7.50 -18.88 -19.37
CA GLY A 58 7.58 -18.14 -20.63
C GLY A 58 8.06 -16.72 -20.37
N ASP A 59 9.32 -16.47 -20.70
CA ASP A 59 9.84 -15.28 -21.41
C ASP A 59 9.11 -13.94 -21.17
N GLY A 60 8.82 -13.64 -19.90
CA GLY A 60 8.28 -12.36 -19.47
C GLY A 60 9.33 -11.27 -19.62
N GLY A 61 9.59 -10.84 -20.86
CA GLY A 61 10.27 -9.60 -21.22
C GLY A 61 11.75 -9.46 -20.82
N LEU A 62 12.40 -10.50 -20.32
CA LEU A 62 13.85 -10.49 -20.08
C LEU A 62 14.53 -11.16 -21.27
N GLY A 63 14.74 -10.40 -22.34
CA GLY A 63 15.72 -10.78 -23.35
C GLY A 63 17.01 -11.19 -22.65
N ASP A 64 17.49 -12.40 -22.97
CA ASP A 64 18.83 -12.92 -22.66
C ASP A 64 19.15 -13.34 -21.21
N GLY A 65 18.16 -13.79 -20.43
CA GLY A 65 18.45 -14.57 -19.21
C GLY A 65 19.07 -13.80 -18.03
N GLY A 66 18.88 -12.47 -18.00
CA GLY A 66 19.29 -11.61 -16.89
C GLY A 66 18.21 -11.46 -15.81
N CYS A 67 18.62 -11.17 -14.58
CA CYS A 67 17.73 -10.83 -13.48
C CYS A 67 17.00 -9.50 -13.74
N PRO A 68 15.69 -9.34 -13.43
CA PRO A 68 15.01 -8.05 -13.54
C PRO A 68 15.76 -6.96 -12.78
N SER A 69 15.71 -5.72 -13.29
CA SER A 69 16.34 -4.59 -12.61
C SER A 69 15.39 -3.99 -11.57
N TRP A 70 15.89 -3.76 -10.35
CA TRP A 70 15.11 -3.00 -9.36
C TRP A 70 14.75 -1.61 -9.91
N SER A 71 15.74 -0.86 -10.38
CA SER A 71 15.57 0.54 -10.75
C SER A 71 14.71 0.73 -12.00
N ALA A 72 14.85 -0.14 -13.00
CA ALA A 72 14.17 -0.02 -14.29
C ALA A 72 12.83 -0.75 -14.32
N THR A 73 12.68 -1.86 -13.60
CA THR A 73 11.49 -2.73 -13.72
C THR A 73 10.55 -2.59 -12.54
N ILE A 74 11.03 -2.64 -11.30
CA ILE A 74 10.15 -2.76 -10.12
C ILE A 74 9.88 -1.42 -9.46
N TYR A 75 10.91 -0.59 -9.27
CA TYR A 75 10.80 0.72 -8.65
C TYR A 75 9.72 1.63 -9.29
N PRO A 76 9.52 1.65 -10.63
CA PRO A 76 8.47 2.46 -11.24
C PRO A 76 7.05 2.15 -10.75
N TYR A 77 6.78 0.95 -10.22
CA TYR A 77 5.48 0.64 -9.62
C TYR A 77 5.29 1.29 -8.24
N PHE A 78 6.36 1.42 -7.45
CA PHE A 78 6.32 1.89 -6.06
C PHE A 78 6.09 3.39 -5.92
N VAL A 79 6.60 4.20 -6.85
CA VAL A 79 6.58 5.67 -6.73
C VAL A 79 5.17 6.25 -6.82
N ALA A 80 5.00 7.51 -6.43
CA ALA A 80 3.71 8.21 -6.43
C ALA A 80 2.98 8.17 -7.79
N ASN A 81 3.72 8.17 -8.90
CA ASN A 81 3.17 8.08 -10.26
C ASN A 81 3.05 6.64 -10.78
N GLY A 82 3.51 5.65 -10.00
CA GLY A 82 3.42 4.24 -10.30
C GLY A 82 2.02 3.67 -10.07
N ALA A 83 1.81 2.41 -10.46
CA ALA A 83 0.54 1.73 -10.26
C ALA A 83 0.27 1.41 -8.78
N TRP A 84 1.32 1.06 -8.02
CA TRP A 84 1.19 0.61 -6.63
C TRP A 84 1.21 1.76 -5.64
N LYS A 85 1.90 2.86 -5.97
CA LYS A 85 1.90 4.09 -5.15
C LYS A 85 2.32 3.89 -3.70
N CYS A 86 3.08 2.83 -3.40
CA CYS A 86 3.52 2.52 -2.04
C CYS A 86 4.25 3.70 -1.40
N ALA A 87 5.15 4.32 -2.17
CA ALA A 87 5.98 5.45 -1.75
C ALA A 87 5.32 6.82 -2.07
N ASP A 88 4.01 6.86 -2.31
CA ASP A 88 3.27 8.11 -2.38
C ASP A 88 3.30 8.83 -1.01
N PRO A 89 3.41 10.18 -0.96
CA PRO A 89 3.42 10.93 0.30
C PRO A 89 2.20 10.69 1.21
N ALA A 90 1.04 10.34 0.63
CA ALA A 90 -0.15 9.98 1.39
C ALA A 90 -0.07 8.58 2.02
N CYS A 91 0.88 7.75 1.57
CA CYS A 91 1.13 6.40 2.03
C CYS A 91 2.47 6.35 2.79
N HIS A 92 3.39 5.47 2.36
CA HIS A 92 4.68 5.26 3.02
C HIS A 92 5.73 6.30 2.63
N GLY A 93 5.49 7.13 1.60
CA GLY A 93 6.41 8.19 1.16
C GLY A 93 6.48 9.42 2.07
N GLY A 94 5.73 9.43 3.17
CA GLY A 94 5.58 10.59 4.04
C GLY A 94 5.51 10.20 5.51
N LYS A 95 4.28 10.01 6.02
CA LYS A 95 4.02 9.91 7.47
C LYS A 95 3.50 8.54 7.93
N SER A 96 3.27 7.61 7.03
CA SER A 96 2.76 6.29 7.39
C SER A 96 3.91 5.33 7.60
N ASP A 97 3.89 4.62 8.73
CA ASP A 97 4.82 3.54 8.97
C ASP A 97 4.44 2.28 8.17
N PRO A 98 5.43 1.50 7.71
CA PRO A 98 6.85 1.86 7.67
C PRO A 98 7.15 2.94 6.61
N PRO A 99 8.13 3.84 6.83
CA PRO A 99 8.48 4.85 5.85
C PRO A 99 9.26 4.25 4.66
N ILE A 100 8.99 4.75 3.45
CA ILE A 100 9.70 4.45 2.21
C ILE A 100 10.18 5.77 1.63
N ASP A 101 11.50 5.96 1.50
CA ASP A 101 12.08 7.15 0.88
C ASP A 101 11.96 7.09 -0.67
N PRO A 102 11.12 7.93 -1.31
CA PRO A 102 10.93 7.89 -2.75
C PRO A 102 11.94 8.77 -3.52
N THR A 103 12.94 9.36 -2.87
CA THR A 103 13.86 10.34 -3.51
C THR A 103 14.67 9.73 -4.65
N SER A 104 14.98 8.43 -4.58
CA SER A 104 15.67 7.69 -5.63
C SER A 104 15.34 6.20 -5.56
N ALA A 105 15.62 5.46 -6.64
CA ALA A 105 15.49 4.01 -6.64
C ALA A 105 16.33 3.36 -5.53
N ALA A 106 17.55 3.84 -5.31
CA ALA A 106 18.44 3.33 -4.27
C ALA A 106 17.92 3.61 -2.86
N SER A 107 17.39 4.82 -2.60
CA SER A 107 16.80 5.19 -1.31
C SER A 107 15.55 4.37 -1.00
N CYS A 108 14.70 4.15 -2.01
CA CYS A 108 13.49 3.34 -1.89
C CYS A 108 13.86 1.90 -1.56
N TYR A 109 14.81 1.30 -2.30
CA TYR A 109 15.34 -0.03 -2.03
C TYR A 109 15.92 -0.15 -0.61
N ALA A 110 16.73 0.81 -0.18
CA ALA A 110 17.31 0.84 1.16
C ALA A 110 16.22 0.91 2.25
N SER A 111 15.15 1.67 2.01
CA SER A 111 14.00 1.73 2.91
C SER A 111 13.32 0.37 3.00
N LEU A 112 13.04 -0.27 1.87
CA LEU A 112 12.42 -1.60 1.83
C LEU A 112 13.25 -2.65 2.57
N LYS A 113 14.57 -2.62 2.45
CA LYS A 113 15.47 -3.49 3.21
C LYS A 113 15.39 -3.31 4.72
N ALA A 114 15.00 -2.13 5.20
CA ALA A 114 14.86 -1.85 6.63
C ALA A 114 13.51 -2.33 7.20
N ILE A 115 12.54 -2.67 6.34
CA ILE A 115 11.19 -3.08 6.75
C ILE A 115 11.20 -4.56 7.15
N ASN A 116 10.42 -4.88 8.19
CA ASN A 116 10.07 -6.24 8.55
C ASN A 116 8.55 -6.37 8.66
N VAL A 117 7.98 -7.42 8.06
CA VAL A 117 6.57 -7.78 8.22
C VAL A 117 6.52 -9.11 8.97
N ALA A 118 5.80 -9.14 10.10
CA ALA A 118 5.73 -10.32 10.96
C ALA A 118 7.10 -10.92 11.35
N LYS A 119 8.11 -10.06 11.58
CA LYS A 119 9.52 -10.42 11.88
C LYS A 119 10.29 -11.08 10.72
N ILE A 120 9.74 -11.03 9.51
CA ILE A 120 10.40 -11.48 8.28
C ILE A 120 10.88 -10.23 7.53
N PRO A 121 12.13 -10.19 7.05
CA PRO A 121 12.60 -9.09 6.20
C PRO A 121 11.66 -8.85 5.02
N TYR A 122 11.40 -7.59 4.68
CA TYR A 122 10.57 -7.26 3.52
C TYR A 122 11.26 -7.62 2.22
N LEU A 123 12.57 -7.34 2.16
CA LEU A 123 13.48 -7.87 1.16
C LEU A 123 14.45 -8.83 1.86
N GLY A 124 14.49 -10.09 1.43
CA GLY A 124 15.46 -11.07 1.89
C GLY A 124 16.87 -10.77 1.36
N ALA A 125 17.90 -11.21 2.07
CA ALA A 125 19.26 -11.23 1.53
C ALA A 125 19.44 -12.41 0.57
N ASP A 126 20.18 -12.24 -0.52
CA ASP A 126 20.71 -13.32 -1.37
C ASP A 126 19.68 -14.38 -1.81
N GLY A 127 18.43 -13.96 -2.06
CA GLY A 127 17.36 -14.83 -2.56
C GLY A 127 16.59 -15.54 -1.45
N GLY A 128 16.83 -15.16 -0.20
CA GLY A 128 16.08 -15.61 0.97
C GLY A 128 14.64 -15.10 1.00
N GLN A 129 13.87 -15.61 1.95
CA GLN A 129 12.46 -15.28 2.14
C GLN A 129 12.26 -13.75 2.26
N ALA A 130 11.52 -13.20 1.30
CA ALA A 130 11.11 -11.80 1.27
C ALA A 130 9.62 -11.74 1.57
N SER A 131 9.22 -10.94 2.56
CA SER A 131 7.80 -10.74 2.86
C SER A 131 7.09 -9.82 1.85
N LEU A 132 7.81 -9.18 0.92
CA LEU A 132 7.23 -8.39 -0.17
C LEU A 132 6.21 -9.20 -0.98
N GLU A 133 6.60 -10.36 -1.51
CA GLU A 133 5.73 -11.17 -2.38
C GLU A 133 4.43 -11.59 -1.65
N CYS A 134 4.56 -12.11 -0.44
CA CYS A 134 3.40 -12.51 0.35
C CYS A 134 2.55 -11.32 0.82
N ASN A 135 3.14 -10.14 1.01
CA ASN A 135 2.40 -8.93 1.35
C ASN A 135 1.61 -8.37 0.16
N LEU A 136 2.18 -8.44 -1.05
CA LEU A 136 1.48 -8.09 -2.29
C LEU A 136 0.32 -9.05 -2.59
N GLN A 137 0.47 -10.32 -2.23
CA GLN A 137 -0.58 -11.32 -2.37
C GLN A 137 -1.57 -11.34 -1.19
N GLY A 138 -1.26 -10.71 -0.05
CA GLY A 138 -2.11 -10.75 1.15
C GLY A 138 -2.06 -12.07 1.91
N THR A 139 -0.94 -12.79 1.87
CA THR A 139 -0.78 -14.11 2.51
C THR A 139 0.02 -14.09 3.82
N CYS A 140 0.66 -12.96 4.17
CA CYS A 140 1.48 -12.84 5.38
C CYS A 140 1.26 -11.54 6.18
N GLY A 141 0.11 -10.89 5.98
CA GLY A 141 -0.26 -9.62 6.61
C GLY A 141 -1.35 -8.93 5.78
N SER A 142 -1.65 -7.68 6.09
CA SER A 142 -2.62 -6.91 5.29
C SER A 142 -2.14 -6.79 3.84
N LYS A 143 -2.97 -7.24 2.89
CA LYS A 143 -2.68 -7.08 1.46
C LYS A 143 -2.35 -5.62 1.12
N MET A 144 -1.22 -5.41 0.45
CA MET A 144 -0.82 -4.13 -0.14
C MET A 144 -0.70 -4.28 -1.66
N PRO A 145 -0.84 -3.20 -2.44
CA PRO A 145 -1.15 -1.84 -2.04
C PRO A 145 -2.61 -1.65 -1.58
N LYS A 146 -2.86 -0.62 -0.77
CA LYS A 146 -4.23 -0.12 -0.52
C LYS A 146 -4.55 1.02 -1.50
N PRO A 147 -5.84 1.30 -1.77
CA PRO A 147 -6.24 2.50 -2.48
C PRO A 147 -5.55 3.76 -1.91
N PRO A 148 -5.04 4.68 -2.74
CA PRO A 148 -5.24 4.76 -4.20
C PRO A 148 -4.31 3.86 -5.05
N GLY A 149 -3.40 3.11 -4.41
CA GLY A 149 -2.61 2.08 -5.07
C GLY A 149 -3.48 0.97 -5.64
N LYS A 150 -3.03 0.39 -6.75
CA LYS A 150 -3.72 -0.73 -7.41
C LYS A 150 -3.08 -2.05 -7.02
N ASP A 151 -3.91 -3.08 -6.95
CA ASP A 151 -3.44 -4.46 -6.83
C ASP A 151 -2.50 -4.80 -7.99
N PRO A 152 -1.37 -5.49 -7.72
CA PRO A 152 -0.47 -5.93 -8.78
C PRO A 152 -1.15 -6.90 -9.74
N THR A 153 -0.79 -6.84 -11.01
CA THR A 153 -1.18 -7.87 -11.98
C THR A 153 -0.35 -9.16 -11.78
N THR A 154 -0.81 -10.27 -12.36
CA THR A 154 -0.04 -11.53 -12.36
C THR A 154 1.36 -11.34 -12.95
N ASP A 155 1.49 -10.62 -14.06
CA ASP A 155 2.77 -10.37 -14.72
C ASP A 155 3.72 -9.56 -13.82
N GLU A 156 3.20 -8.56 -13.11
CA GLU A 156 3.99 -7.74 -12.19
C GLU A 156 4.46 -8.55 -10.97
N LEU A 157 3.60 -9.43 -10.43
CA LEU A 157 3.98 -10.35 -9.35
C LEU A 157 5.06 -11.32 -9.82
N CYS A 158 4.98 -11.81 -11.05
CA CYS A 158 6.01 -12.68 -11.62
C CYS A 158 7.35 -11.98 -11.83
N LEU A 159 7.35 -10.69 -12.20
CA LEU A 159 8.57 -9.88 -12.24
C LEU A 159 9.22 -9.75 -10.85
N VAL A 160 8.41 -9.50 -9.82
CA VAL A 160 8.92 -9.45 -8.43
C VAL A 160 9.44 -10.80 -7.97
N GLN A 161 8.73 -11.89 -8.24
CA GLN A 161 9.17 -13.23 -7.88
C GLN A 161 10.50 -13.59 -8.57
N ALA A 162 10.63 -13.33 -9.87
CA ALA A 162 11.86 -13.55 -10.62
C ALA A 162 13.03 -12.71 -10.07
N TRP A 163 12.78 -11.46 -9.71
CA TRP A 163 13.77 -10.58 -9.11
C TRP A 163 14.22 -11.04 -7.72
N ILE A 164 13.28 -11.44 -6.86
CA ILE A 164 13.59 -12.00 -5.54
C ILE A 164 14.39 -13.29 -5.67
N ALA A 165 13.99 -14.19 -6.58
CA ALA A 165 14.72 -15.43 -6.87
C ALA A 165 16.18 -15.16 -7.33
N CYS A 166 16.41 -14.01 -7.95
CA CYS A 166 17.71 -13.50 -8.36
C CYS A 166 18.53 -12.84 -7.25
N GLY A 167 18.06 -12.85 -6.00
CA GLY A 167 18.72 -12.18 -4.89
C GLY A 167 18.24 -10.76 -4.61
N ALA A 168 17.15 -10.34 -5.26
CA ALA A 168 16.63 -8.98 -5.19
C ALA A 168 17.72 -7.90 -5.41
N PRO A 169 18.54 -7.97 -6.47
CA PRO A 169 19.64 -7.03 -6.67
C PRO A 169 19.16 -5.58 -6.83
N ASN A 170 19.96 -4.64 -6.32
CA ASN A 170 19.77 -3.20 -6.54
C ASN A 170 20.59 -2.74 -7.75
N ASN A 171 20.14 -3.11 -8.95
CA ASN A 171 20.77 -2.87 -10.25
C ASN A 171 19.98 -1.93 -11.16
#